data_AF-G7UR43-F1
#
_entry.id   AF-G7UR43-F1
#
_cell.length_a   1.000
_cell.length_b   1.000
_cell.length_c   1.000
_cell.angle_alpha   90.00
_cell.angle_beta   90.00
_cell.angle_gamma   90.00
#
_symmetry.space_group_name_H-M   'P 1'
#
loop_
_entity.id
_entity.type
_entity.pdbx_description
1 polymer ?
#
loop_
_entity_poly.entity_id
_entity_poly.type
_entity_poly.pdbx_seq_one_letter_code
_entity_poly.pdbx_strand_id
1 'polypeptide(L)'
;MLQQRRDQQQQRDDHRAQAQRQQQLAEQRRGRRQEDGRAASRVRELQARSDNDALRQRPQQRREISRMQDQDRRNQGALPSGTGERGDRDRDGDGRRNHDLTRLDRDQQQRRIREERHRAEEYRRGEDQRHRLAQQRGRELERQRRHAQHRYQQDYARRLHAQQDRWQSRGYDHQRDPYYYTPASYRYGWGGAYYQTNRYGADLLRQAVNYGYNEGFEAGRADRQDGWSFSVDTPYAYQDANYGYYGYYLGQDTYNHYFREGFRRGYEDGYYSRYRYGTASNGSHVMLAAVLGTILGLSLLDN
;
A
#
# COMPACT_ATOMS: atom_id res chain seq x y z
N MET A 1 19.24 -33.02 66.61
CA MET A 1 18.16 -33.60 65.79
C MET A 1 17.08 -32.61 65.35
N LEU A 2 16.79 -31.50 66.06
CA LEU A 2 15.77 -30.53 65.62
C LEU A 2 16.18 -29.65 64.42
N GLN A 3 17.47 -29.27 64.30
CA GLN A 3 17.96 -28.42 63.20
C GLN A 3 17.79 -29.09 61.82
N GLN A 4 18.15 -30.37 61.73
CA GLN A 4 18.12 -31.16 60.51
C GLN A 4 16.70 -31.37 59.96
N ARG A 5 15.68 -31.42 60.84
CA ARG A 5 14.27 -31.49 60.41
C ARG A 5 13.76 -30.16 59.86
N ARG A 6 14.24 -29.02 60.37
CA ARG A 6 13.88 -27.69 59.84
C ARG A 6 14.44 -27.48 58.44
N ASP A 7 15.72 -27.80 58.23
CA ASP A 7 16.37 -27.63 56.92
C ASP A 7 15.73 -28.52 55.85
N GLN A 8 15.35 -29.75 56.21
CA GLN A 8 14.66 -30.68 55.30
C GLN A 8 13.24 -30.23 54.94
N GLN A 9 12.57 -29.53 55.86
CA GLN A 9 11.23 -29.00 55.64
C GLN A 9 11.27 -27.75 54.77
N GLN A 10 12.27 -26.89 54.97
CA GLN A 10 12.48 -25.68 54.20
C GLN A 10 12.85 -25.97 52.74
N GLN A 11 13.72 -26.97 52.50
CA GLN A 11 14.04 -27.43 51.14
C GLN A 11 12.82 -28.01 50.40
N ARG A 12 11.93 -28.69 51.11
CA ARG A 12 10.68 -29.22 50.52
C ARG A 12 9.73 -28.10 50.11
N ASP A 13 9.60 -27.07 50.94
CA ASP A 13 8.73 -25.93 50.65
C ASP A 13 9.28 -25.10 49.47
N ASP A 14 10.59 -24.90 49.40
CA ASP A 14 11.24 -24.21 48.27
C ASP A 14 11.07 -24.96 46.95
N HIS A 15 11.24 -26.29 46.95
CA HIS A 15 10.97 -27.12 45.77
C HIS A 15 9.51 -27.05 45.33
N ARG A 16 8.57 -27.02 46.27
CA ARG A 16 7.14 -26.90 45.98
C ARG A 16 6.80 -25.53 45.36
N ALA A 17 7.40 -24.47 45.88
CA ALA A 17 7.24 -23.11 45.36
C ALA A 17 7.87 -22.94 43.96
N GLN A 18 9.00 -23.60 43.69
CA GLN A 18 9.61 -23.61 42.35
C GLN A 18 8.77 -24.39 41.34
N ALA A 19 8.24 -25.55 41.72
CA ALA A 19 7.37 -26.36 40.88
C ALA A 19 6.07 -25.61 40.50
N GLN A 20 5.46 -24.91 41.46
CA GLN A 20 4.26 -24.08 41.20
C GLN A 20 4.56 -22.92 40.23
N ARG A 21 5.70 -22.24 40.38
CA ARG A 21 6.10 -21.18 39.44
C ARG A 21 6.33 -21.68 38.02
N GLN A 22 6.96 -22.85 37.86
CA GLN A 22 7.13 -23.46 36.54
C GLN A 22 5.79 -23.86 35.90
N GLN A 23 4.85 -24.39 36.68
CA GLN A 23 3.50 -24.70 36.20
C GLN A 23 2.76 -23.44 35.72
N GLN A 24 2.78 -22.36 36.51
CA GLN A 24 2.14 -21.09 36.12
C GLN A 24 2.74 -20.49 34.83
N LEU A 25 4.07 -20.55 34.68
CA LEU A 25 4.75 -20.09 33.46
C LEU A 25 4.42 -20.95 32.24
N ALA A 26 4.29 -22.26 32.41
CA ALA A 26 3.89 -23.19 31.35
C ALA A 26 2.43 -22.96 30.92
N GLU A 27 1.53 -22.68 31.87
CA GLU A 27 0.13 -22.33 31.60
C GLU A 27 -0.01 -20.98 30.91
N GLN A 28 0.72 -19.95 31.34
CA GLN A 28 0.74 -18.66 30.65
C GLN A 28 1.27 -18.78 29.21
N ARG A 29 2.30 -19.60 28.99
CA ARG A 29 2.83 -19.86 27.63
C ARG A 29 1.83 -20.61 26.75
N ARG A 30 1.06 -21.55 27.32
CA ARG A 30 -0.02 -22.24 26.60
C ARG A 30 -1.19 -21.31 26.27
N GLY A 31 -1.58 -20.43 27.20
CA GLY A 31 -2.60 -19.40 26.97
C GLY A 31 -2.22 -18.46 25.82
N ARG A 32 -1.01 -17.90 25.83
CA ARG A 32 -0.52 -17.03 24.75
C ARG A 32 -0.48 -17.71 23.38
N ARG A 33 -0.01 -18.97 23.31
CA ARG A 33 0.01 -19.71 22.03
C ARG A 33 -1.40 -19.98 21.48
N GLN A 34 -2.39 -20.21 22.34
CA GLN A 34 -3.77 -20.40 21.92
C GLN A 34 -4.42 -19.09 21.46
N GLU A 35 -4.13 -17.96 22.13
CA GLU A 35 -4.59 -16.64 21.70
C GLU A 35 -3.97 -16.22 20.37
N ASP A 36 -2.66 -16.44 20.18
CA ASP A 36 -1.98 -16.15 18.92
C ASP A 36 -2.53 -16.99 17.75
N GLY A 37 -2.84 -18.27 18.00
CA GLY A 37 -3.48 -19.14 17.01
C GLY A 37 -4.90 -18.68 16.64
N ARG A 38 -5.69 -18.24 17.62
CA ARG A 38 -7.05 -17.70 17.39
C ARG A 38 -7.03 -16.36 16.67
N ALA A 39 -6.08 -15.49 16.99
CA ALA A 39 -5.87 -14.22 16.29
C ALA A 39 -5.47 -14.47 14.82
N ALA A 40 -4.52 -15.38 14.55
CA ALA A 40 -4.11 -15.72 13.19
C ALA A 40 -5.27 -16.31 12.35
N SER A 41 -6.15 -17.12 12.96
CA SER A 41 -7.34 -17.66 12.29
C SER A 41 -8.38 -16.58 11.98
N ARG A 42 -8.62 -15.63 12.91
CA ARG A 42 -9.52 -14.48 12.67
C ARG A 42 -9.00 -13.55 11.58
N VAL A 43 -7.69 -13.30 11.54
CA VAL A 43 -7.06 -12.51 10.47
C VAL A 43 -7.32 -13.18 9.13
N ARG A 44 -7.09 -14.50 9.02
CA ARG A 44 -7.30 -15.25 7.78
C ARG A 44 -8.78 -15.25 7.36
N GLU A 45 -9.70 -15.27 8.31
CA GLU A 45 -11.14 -15.19 8.05
C GLU A 45 -11.60 -13.79 7.62
N LEU A 46 -11.06 -12.73 8.24
CA LEU A 46 -11.30 -11.33 7.84
C LEU A 46 -10.73 -11.02 6.45
N GLN A 47 -9.57 -11.60 6.13
CA GLN A 47 -8.96 -11.52 4.81
C GLN A 47 -9.86 -12.18 3.76
N ALA A 48 -10.37 -13.40 4.04
CA ALA A 48 -11.30 -14.09 3.15
C ALA A 48 -12.66 -13.38 2.98
N ARG A 49 -13.16 -12.69 4.01
CA ARG A 49 -14.38 -11.87 3.93
C ARG A 49 -14.16 -10.61 3.10
N SER A 50 -13.02 -9.93 3.28
CA SER A 50 -12.64 -8.75 2.50
C SER A 50 -12.41 -9.08 1.01
N ASP A 51 -11.81 -10.24 0.73
CA ASP A 51 -11.68 -10.77 -0.64
C ASP A 51 -13.05 -11.00 -1.30
N ASN A 52 -14.04 -11.42 -0.51
CA ASN A 52 -15.42 -11.62 -0.96
C ASN A 52 -16.17 -10.31 -1.23
N ASP A 53 -15.92 -9.26 -0.44
CA ASP A 53 -16.46 -7.92 -0.69
C ASP A 53 -15.77 -7.24 -1.90
N ALA A 54 -14.47 -7.48 -2.10
CA ALA A 54 -13.78 -7.10 -3.33
C ALA A 54 -14.37 -7.83 -4.56
N LEU A 55 -14.74 -9.10 -4.43
CA LEU A 55 -15.46 -9.87 -5.45
C LEU A 55 -16.87 -9.33 -5.74
N ARG A 56 -17.54 -8.69 -4.77
CA ARG A 56 -18.85 -8.03 -4.96
C ARG A 56 -18.76 -6.68 -5.68
N GLN A 57 -17.65 -5.95 -5.55
CA GLN A 57 -17.42 -4.69 -6.28
C GLN A 57 -16.85 -4.90 -7.70
N ARG A 58 -16.30 -6.10 -7.98
CA ARG A 58 -15.77 -6.49 -9.30
C ARG A 58 -16.72 -6.28 -10.48
N PRO A 59 -18.05 -6.48 -10.44
CA PRO A 59 -18.91 -6.29 -11.60
C PRO A 59 -19.03 -4.82 -12.04
N GLN A 60 -19.00 -3.89 -11.09
CA GLN A 60 -19.03 -2.45 -11.37
C GLN A 60 -17.67 -1.97 -11.90
N GLN A 61 -16.57 -2.36 -11.25
CA GLN A 61 -15.21 -2.06 -11.72
C GLN A 61 -14.91 -2.71 -13.08
N ARG A 62 -15.41 -3.94 -13.36
CA ARG A 62 -15.21 -4.63 -14.64
C ARG A 62 -15.87 -3.93 -15.82
N ARG A 63 -16.94 -3.15 -15.59
CA ARG A 63 -17.58 -2.30 -16.62
C ARG A 63 -16.72 -1.07 -16.94
N GLU A 64 -16.14 -0.42 -15.94
CA GLU A 64 -15.16 0.66 -16.15
C GLU A 64 -13.86 0.16 -16.77
N ILE A 65 -13.36 -1.00 -16.33
CA ILE A 65 -12.18 -1.67 -16.91
C ILE A 65 -12.42 -2.02 -18.39
N SER A 66 -13.60 -2.50 -18.77
CA SER A 66 -13.89 -2.79 -20.20
C SER A 66 -13.87 -1.51 -21.06
N ARG A 67 -14.33 -0.37 -20.51
CA ARG A 67 -14.28 0.93 -21.21
C ARG A 67 -12.85 1.45 -21.37
N MET A 68 -12.01 1.31 -20.32
CA MET A 68 -10.59 1.63 -20.41
C MET A 68 -9.85 0.69 -21.37
N GLN A 69 -10.21 -0.60 -21.37
CA GLN A 69 -9.60 -1.64 -22.20
C GLN A 69 -9.89 -1.45 -23.69
N ASP A 70 -11.08 -0.98 -24.08
CA ASP A 70 -11.39 -0.61 -25.47
C ASP A 70 -10.59 0.62 -25.95
N GLN A 71 -10.25 1.52 -25.02
CA GLN A 71 -9.42 2.69 -25.30
C GLN A 71 -7.94 2.31 -25.45
N ASP A 72 -7.42 1.44 -24.56
CA ASP A 72 -6.05 0.95 -24.60
C ASP A 72 -5.78 -0.05 -25.75
N ARG A 73 -6.73 -0.95 -26.07
CA ARG A 73 -6.59 -1.89 -27.20
C ARG A 73 -6.55 -1.18 -28.54
N ARG A 74 -7.33 -0.11 -28.72
CA ARG A 74 -7.26 0.74 -29.91
C ARG A 74 -5.91 1.49 -30.01
N ASN A 75 -5.28 1.80 -28.87
CA ASN A 75 -4.02 2.55 -28.82
C ASN A 75 -2.75 1.70 -28.91
N GLN A 76 -2.81 0.40 -28.59
CA GLN A 76 -1.66 -0.53 -28.66
C GLN A 76 -1.63 -1.41 -29.93
N GLY A 77 -2.70 -1.44 -30.71
CA GLY A 77 -2.81 -2.22 -31.95
C GLY A 77 -2.18 -1.55 -33.18
N ALA A 78 -0.89 -1.23 -33.13
CA ALA A 78 -0.10 -0.91 -34.33
C ALA A 78 1.41 -1.04 -34.02
N LEU A 79 1.87 -2.28 -33.85
CA LEU A 79 3.28 -2.64 -34.01
C LEU A 79 3.43 -3.11 -35.46
N PRO A 80 4.15 -2.40 -36.36
CA PRO A 80 4.47 -2.95 -37.65
C PRO A 80 5.55 -4.03 -37.46
N SER A 81 5.17 -5.28 -37.68
CA SER A 81 6.10 -6.39 -37.85
C SER A 81 7.03 -6.08 -39.02
N GLY A 82 8.34 -6.08 -38.73
CA GLY A 82 9.38 -5.88 -39.73
C GLY A 82 9.28 -6.89 -40.86
N THR A 83 9.14 -6.39 -42.08
CA THR A 83 9.49 -7.09 -43.31
C THR A 83 10.62 -6.29 -43.95
N GLY A 84 11.72 -6.97 -44.23
CA GLY A 84 12.99 -6.37 -44.60
C GLY A 84 13.01 -5.83 -46.01
N GLU A 85 13.82 -4.79 -46.21
CA GLU A 85 14.38 -4.46 -47.51
C GLU A 85 15.80 -3.90 -47.34
N ARG A 86 16.69 -4.41 -48.19
CA ARG A 86 18.13 -4.17 -48.25
C ARG A 86 18.42 -2.79 -48.85
N GLY A 87 19.48 -2.14 -48.38
CA GLY A 87 20.08 -0.97 -49.03
C GLY A 87 21.40 -0.58 -48.38
N ASP A 88 22.50 -0.99 -49.00
CA ASP A 88 23.88 -0.60 -48.69
C ASP A 88 24.12 0.93 -48.75
N ARG A 89 24.93 1.47 -47.81
CA ARG A 89 26.17 2.27 -48.07
C ARG A 89 26.73 2.93 -46.80
N ASP A 90 27.92 2.47 -46.42
CA ASP A 90 29.11 3.16 -45.87
C ASP A 90 28.96 4.55 -45.22
N ARG A 91 29.38 4.69 -43.94
CA ARG A 91 30.62 5.42 -43.55
C ARG A 91 30.88 5.43 -42.03
N ASP A 92 32.17 5.37 -41.71
CA ASP A 92 32.85 5.38 -40.42
C ASP A 92 32.36 6.38 -39.35
N GLY A 93 32.46 5.95 -38.09
CA GLY A 93 32.28 6.80 -36.92
C GLY A 93 32.26 6.01 -35.60
N ASP A 94 33.44 5.54 -35.18
CA ASP A 94 33.65 4.96 -33.85
C ASP A 94 33.39 6.01 -32.76
N GLY A 95 32.48 5.72 -31.83
CA GLY A 95 32.00 6.70 -30.87
C GLY A 95 30.91 6.18 -29.94
N ARG A 96 31.30 5.30 -29.00
CA ARG A 96 30.61 5.07 -27.72
C ARG A 96 29.10 4.78 -27.83
N ARG A 97 28.75 3.50 -27.98
CA ARG A 97 27.38 2.99 -27.79
C ARG A 97 26.95 3.17 -26.34
N ASN A 98 26.56 4.39 -26.00
CA ASN A 98 25.68 4.68 -24.89
C ASN A 98 24.38 3.90 -25.12
N HIS A 99 23.88 3.31 -24.04
CA HIS A 99 22.62 2.60 -23.97
C HIS A 99 21.47 3.59 -24.30
N ASP A 100 21.20 3.84 -25.58
CA ASP A 100 20.00 4.55 -26.03
C ASP A 100 18.79 3.65 -25.74
N LEU A 101 18.28 3.75 -24.51
CA LEU A 101 16.94 3.31 -24.17
C LEU A 101 15.99 4.09 -25.08
N THR A 102 15.51 3.43 -26.14
CA THR A 102 14.66 3.96 -27.20
C THR A 102 13.55 4.83 -26.62
N ARG A 103 13.73 6.16 -26.65
CA ARG A 103 12.73 7.11 -26.16
C ARG A 103 11.40 6.83 -26.86
N LEU A 104 10.31 6.90 -26.12
CA LEU A 104 8.98 6.72 -26.70
C LEU A 104 8.74 7.71 -27.84
N ASP A 105 8.05 7.26 -28.88
CA ASP A 105 7.67 8.11 -29.99
C ASP A 105 6.85 9.33 -29.52
N ARG A 106 6.97 10.45 -30.23
CA ARG A 106 6.38 11.74 -29.83
C ARG A 106 4.86 11.66 -29.73
N ASP A 107 4.21 10.87 -30.58
CA ASP A 107 2.75 10.72 -30.54
C ASP A 107 2.31 9.86 -29.35
N GLN A 108 3.07 8.81 -29.03
CA GLN A 108 2.85 8.00 -27.82
C GLN A 108 3.06 8.84 -26.56
N GLN A 109 4.09 9.68 -26.52
CA GLN A 109 4.31 10.62 -25.42
C GLN A 109 3.12 11.56 -25.25
N GLN A 110 2.63 12.18 -26.34
CA GLN A 110 1.50 13.10 -26.28
C GLN A 110 0.20 12.44 -25.81
N ARG A 111 -0.09 11.21 -26.26
CA ARG A 111 -1.26 10.44 -25.80
C ARG A 111 -1.23 10.25 -24.28
N ARG A 112 -0.09 9.77 -23.76
CA ARG A 112 0.12 9.54 -22.32
C ARG A 112 -0.07 10.82 -21.49
N ILE A 113 0.44 11.95 -21.99
CA ILE A 113 0.26 13.28 -21.35
C ILE A 113 -1.22 13.70 -21.35
N ARG A 114 -1.94 13.52 -22.46
CA ARG A 114 -3.37 13.88 -22.55
C ARG A 114 -4.22 13.08 -21.56
N GLU A 115 -4.01 11.77 -21.52
CA GLU A 115 -4.70 10.88 -20.58
C GLU A 115 -4.43 11.26 -19.12
N GLU A 116 -3.18 11.59 -18.79
CA GLU A 116 -2.84 12.01 -17.43
C GLU A 116 -3.50 13.33 -17.04
N ARG A 117 -3.52 14.32 -17.94
CA ARG A 117 -4.16 15.61 -17.66
C ARG A 117 -5.63 15.45 -17.30
N HIS A 118 -6.33 14.58 -18.01
CA HIS A 118 -7.72 14.24 -17.71
C HIS A 118 -7.86 13.65 -16.29
N ARG A 119 -7.07 12.63 -15.97
CA ARG A 119 -7.07 12.01 -14.62
C ARG A 119 -6.75 13.01 -13.52
N ALA A 120 -5.76 13.87 -13.73
CA ALA A 120 -5.36 14.88 -12.77
C ALA A 120 -6.47 15.93 -12.54
N GLU A 121 -7.21 16.29 -13.59
CA GLU A 121 -8.38 17.18 -13.47
C GLU A 121 -9.52 16.53 -12.69
N GLU A 122 -9.85 15.28 -12.99
CA GLU A 122 -10.87 14.52 -12.24
C GLU A 122 -10.50 14.39 -10.75
N TYR A 123 -9.23 14.08 -10.47
CA TYR A 123 -8.71 14.04 -9.11
C TYR A 123 -8.92 15.37 -8.38
N ARG A 124 -8.57 16.50 -9.02
CA ARG A 124 -8.73 17.85 -8.44
C ARG A 124 -10.20 18.18 -8.17
N ARG A 125 -11.11 17.84 -9.09
CA ARG A 125 -12.56 18.12 -8.92
C ARG A 125 -13.15 17.45 -7.68
N GLY A 126 -12.59 16.32 -7.24
CA GLY A 126 -13.06 15.60 -6.05
C GLY A 126 -12.53 16.13 -4.70
N GLU A 127 -11.64 17.13 -4.67
CA GLU A 127 -10.96 17.56 -3.44
C GLU A 127 -11.93 18.14 -2.39
N ASP A 128 -12.83 19.03 -2.81
CA ASP A 128 -13.81 19.64 -1.91
C ASP A 128 -14.72 18.60 -1.25
N GLN A 129 -15.15 17.60 -2.02
CA GLN A 129 -15.99 16.52 -1.51
C GLN A 129 -15.24 15.70 -0.46
N ARG A 130 -13.96 15.36 -0.72
CA ARG A 130 -13.12 14.64 0.24
C ARG A 130 -12.95 15.43 1.53
N HIS A 131 -12.67 16.73 1.43
CA HIS A 131 -12.52 17.59 2.60
C HIS A 131 -13.79 17.62 3.46
N ARG A 132 -14.97 17.74 2.84
CA ARG A 132 -16.25 17.70 3.56
C ARG A 132 -16.48 16.34 4.24
N LEU A 133 -16.19 15.24 3.57
CA LEU A 133 -16.29 13.89 4.15
C LEU A 133 -15.34 13.72 5.35
N ALA A 134 -14.10 14.20 5.25
CA ALA A 134 -13.14 14.14 6.36
C ALA A 134 -13.66 14.90 7.60
N GLN A 135 -14.23 16.09 7.42
CA GLN A 135 -14.83 16.86 8.52
C GLN A 135 -16.03 16.15 9.15
N GLN A 136 -16.93 15.60 8.32
CA GLN A 136 -18.11 14.87 8.80
C GLN A 136 -17.73 13.65 9.64
N ARG A 137 -16.76 12.86 9.16
CA ARG A 137 -16.23 11.70 9.89
C ARG A 137 -15.58 12.12 11.21
N GLY A 138 -14.92 13.28 11.25
CA GLY A 138 -14.28 13.79 12.46
C GLY A 138 -15.31 14.02 13.58
N ARG A 139 -16.41 14.70 13.25
CA ARG A 139 -17.54 14.92 14.17
C ARG A 139 -18.18 13.62 14.62
N GLU A 140 -18.21 12.59 13.77
CA GLU A 140 -18.72 11.27 14.13
C GLU A 140 -17.83 10.59 15.18
N LEU A 141 -16.51 10.64 15.01
CA LEU A 141 -15.55 10.10 15.97
C LEU A 141 -15.62 10.82 17.32
N GLU A 142 -15.81 12.15 17.32
CA GLU A 142 -16.03 12.93 18.55
C GLU A 142 -17.28 12.45 19.30
N ARG A 143 -18.41 12.28 18.60
CA ARG A 143 -19.65 11.75 19.20
C ARG A 143 -19.47 10.35 19.77
N GLN A 144 -18.68 9.51 19.11
CA GLN A 144 -18.35 8.15 19.57
C GLN A 144 -17.29 8.12 20.67
N ARG A 145 -16.74 9.29 21.07
CA ARG A 145 -15.61 9.42 22.02
C ARG A 145 -14.35 8.65 21.59
N ARG A 146 -14.15 8.51 20.27
CA ARG A 146 -12.96 7.90 19.67
C ARG A 146 -11.85 8.92 19.53
N HIS A 147 -11.27 9.31 20.67
CA HIS A 147 -10.35 10.44 20.75
C HIS A 147 -9.03 10.19 20.02
N ALA A 148 -8.45 8.99 20.12
CA ALA A 148 -7.21 8.66 19.43
C ALA A 148 -7.43 8.64 17.93
N GLN A 149 -8.51 8.00 17.48
CA GLN A 149 -8.84 7.92 16.06
C GLN A 149 -9.20 9.29 15.48
N HIS A 150 -9.86 10.15 16.26
CA HIS A 150 -10.13 11.52 15.86
C HIS A 150 -8.84 12.32 15.62
N ARG A 151 -7.87 12.24 16.54
CA ARG A 151 -6.56 12.90 16.37
C ARG A 151 -5.83 12.37 15.13
N TYR A 152 -5.77 11.06 14.96
CA TYR A 152 -5.19 10.43 13.78
C TYR A 152 -5.84 10.95 12.49
N GLN A 153 -7.18 11.00 12.44
CA GLN A 153 -7.88 11.47 11.25
C GLN A 153 -7.60 12.95 10.95
N GLN A 154 -7.52 13.79 11.98
CA GLN A 154 -7.13 15.19 11.81
C GLN A 154 -5.70 15.31 11.26
N ASP A 155 -4.77 14.52 11.77
CA ASP A 155 -3.39 14.48 11.29
C ASP A 155 -3.30 14.02 9.83
N TYR A 156 -4.05 12.99 9.46
CA TYR A 156 -4.17 12.51 8.09
C TYR A 156 -4.70 13.61 7.16
N ALA A 157 -5.85 14.20 7.50
CA ALA A 157 -6.50 15.23 6.69
C ALA A 157 -5.59 16.46 6.50
N ARG A 158 -4.91 16.90 7.56
CA ARG A 158 -3.96 18.02 7.50
C ARG A 158 -2.79 17.72 6.57
N ARG A 159 -2.18 16.53 6.69
CA ARG A 159 -1.06 16.12 5.84
C ARG A 159 -1.47 15.96 4.38
N LEU A 160 -2.65 15.39 4.13
CA LEU A 160 -3.21 15.26 2.79
C LEU A 160 -3.47 16.63 2.16
N HIS A 161 -4.01 17.59 2.91
CA HIS A 161 -4.25 18.94 2.43
C HIS A 161 -2.95 19.71 2.16
N ALA A 162 -2.01 19.71 3.11
CA ALA A 162 -0.70 20.36 2.95
C ALA A 162 0.10 19.74 1.79
N GLN A 163 -0.08 18.45 1.54
CA GLN A 163 0.44 17.79 0.36
C GLN A 163 -0.19 18.40 -0.90
N GLN A 164 -1.52 18.44 -1.01
CA GLN A 164 -2.22 18.98 -2.18
C GLN A 164 -1.79 20.42 -2.50
N ASP A 165 -1.75 21.31 -1.51
CA ASP A 165 -1.35 22.71 -1.69
C ASP A 165 0.07 22.86 -2.27
N ARG A 166 1.00 22.03 -1.77
CA ARG A 166 2.39 21.99 -2.25
C ARG A 166 2.47 21.56 -3.72
N TRP A 167 1.56 20.70 -4.17
CA TRP A 167 1.58 20.20 -5.54
C TRP A 167 0.84 21.09 -6.52
N GLN A 168 -0.30 21.66 -6.11
CA GLN A 168 -1.03 22.65 -6.90
C GLN A 168 -0.17 23.89 -7.21
N SER A 169 0.64 24.35 -6.24
CA SER A 169 1.53 25.50 -6.40
C SER A 169 2.75 25.27 -7.30
N ARG A 170 3.13 24.01 -7.58
CA ARG A 170 4.39 23.69 -8.28
C ARG A 170 4.32 23.76 -9.80
N GLY A 171 3.15 23.87 -10.42
CA GLY A 171 3.01 23.96 -11.88
C GLY A 171 3.67 22.79 -12.61
N TYR A 172 3.00 21.62 -12.65
CA TYR A 172 3.63 20.40 -13.14
C TYR A 172 3.85 20.37 -14.67
N ASP A 173 5.13 20.29 -15.08
CA ASP A 173 5.56 20.25 -16.48
C ASP A 173 5.72 18.79 -16.97
N HIS A 174 4.72 18.34 -17.72
CA HIS A 174 4.68 16.98 -18.27
C HIS A 174 5.72 16.76 -19.38
N GLN A 175 6.20 17.82 -20.03
CA GLN A 175 7.14 17.72 -21.14
C GLN A 175 8.57 17.46 -20.65
N ARG A 176 8.89 17.89 -19.42
CA ARG A 176 10.19 17.68 -18.78
C ARG A 176 10.25 16.41 -17.93
N ASP A 177 9.11 15.84 -17.57
CA ASP A 177 9.06 14.66 -16.70
C ASP A 177 9.44 13.36 -17.46
N PRO A 178 10.50 12.65 -17.02
CA PRO A 178 10.94 11.41 -17.63
C PRO A 178 9.91 10.29 -17.71
N TYR A 179 8.89 10.28 -16.87
CA TYR A 179 7.83 9.28 -16.93
C TYR A 179 7.19 9.19 -18.32
N TYR A 180 6.95 10.31 -19.00
CA TYR A 180 6.16 10.32 -20.23
C TYR A 180 6.92 9.85 -21.46
N TYR A 181 8.25 9.83 -21.40
CA TYR A 181 9.12 9.45 -22.52
C TYR A 181 10.05 8.27 -22.22
N THR A 182 10.08 7.77 -20.98
CA THR A 182 10.79 6.53 -20.61
C THR A 182 9.91 5.31 -20.91
N PRO A 183 10.37 4.34 -21.73
CA PRO A 183 9.64 3.11 -22.02
C PRO A 183 9.26 2.32 -20.78
N ALA A 184 8.20 1.52 -20.90
CA ALA A 184 7.85 0.58 -19.86
C ALA A 184 8.99 -0.44 -19.65
N SER A 185 9.26 -0.75 -18.39
CA SER A 185 10.30 -1.71 -17.96
C SER A 185 9.77 -2.69 -16.92
N TYR A 186 8.54 -2.47 -16.44
CA TYR A 186 7.89 -3.25 -15.41
C TYR A 186 6.49 -3.65 -15.86
N ARG A 187 6.06 -4.81 -15.39
CA ARG A 187 4.68 -5.30 -15.46
C ARG A 187 4.15 -5.49 -14.05
N TYR A 188 2.89 -5.11 -13.82
CA TYR A 188 2.17 -5.29 -12.56
C TYR A 188 0.76 -5.82 -12.80
N GLY A 189 0.18 -6.47 -11.78
CA GLY A 189 -1.16 -7.05 -11.84
C GLY A 189 -2.17 -6.25 -11.03
N TRP A 190 -3.24 -5.77 -11.66
CA TRP A 190 -4.31 -5.05 -10.98
C TRP A 190 -5.67 -5.43 -11.58
N GLY A 191 -6.72 -5.58 -10.78
CA GLY A 191 -8.07 -5.91 -11.27
C GLY A 191 -8.19 -7.25 -12.03
N GLY A 192 -7.20 -8.14 -11.94
CA GLY A 192 -7.14 -9.38 -12.72
C GLY A 192 -6.58 -9.22 -14.14
N ALA A 193 -6.10 -8.03 -14.49
CA ALA A 193 -5.37 -7.75 -15.72
C ALA A 193 -3.92 -7.38 -15.40
N TYR A 194 -3.08 -7.41 -16.44
CA TYR A 194 -1.70 -6.96 -16.34
C TYR A 194 -1.51 -5.64 -17.07
N TYR A 195 -0.74 -4.78 -16.45
CA TYR A 195 -0.41 -3.46 -16.93
C TYR A 195 1.09 -3.29 -16.95
N GLN A 196 1.56 -2.34 -17.74
CA GLN A 196 2.97 -2.03 -17.86
C GLN A 196 3.24 -0.61 -17.40
N THR A 197 4.40 -0.40 -16.79
CA THR A 197 4.87 0.91 -16.38
C THR A 197 6.39 0.98 -16.44
N ASN A 198 6.94 2.18 -16.30
CA ASN A 198 8.38 2.38 -16.20
C ASN A 198 8.81 2.46 -14.73
N ARG A 199 10.11 2.69 -14.49
CA ARG A 199 10.67 2.79 -13.14
C ARG A 199 9.93 3.78 -12.22
N TYR A 200 9.48 4.92 -12.74
CA TYR A 200 8.84 5.96 -11.93
C TYR A 200 7.43 5.54 -11.49
N GLY A 201 6.67 4.87 -12.36
CA GLY A 201 5.40 4.28 -11.97
C GLY A 201 5.60 3.12 -10.98
N ALA A 202 6.60 2.27 -11.19
CA ALA A 202 6.95 1.21 -10.23
C ALA A 202 7.34 1.78 -8.86
N ASP A 203 8.07 2.90 -8.82
CA ASP A 203 8.41 3.60 -7.59
C ASP A 203 7.17 4.21 -6.91
N LEU A 204 6.24 4.76 -7.70
CA LEU A 204 4.96 5.23 -7.17
C LEU A 204 4.15 4.08 -6.54
N LEU A 205 4.15 2.89 -7.13
CA LEU A 205 3.51 1.71 -6.53
C LEU A 205 4.16 1.30 -5.22
N ARG A 206 5.50 1.27 -5.18
CA ARG A 206 6.24 0.98 -3.94
C ARG A 206 5.94 2.00 -2.85
N GLN A 207 5.87 3.27 -3.23
CA GLN A 207 5.49 4.36 -2.33
C GLN A 207 4.06 4.18 -1.81
N ALA A 208 3.10 3.85 -2.68
CA ALA A 208 1.71 3.63 -2.30
C ALA A 208 1.58 2.59 -1.19
N VAL A 209 2.23 1.43 -1.35
CA VAL A 209 2.22 0.35 -0.35
C VAL A 209 2.86 0.80 0.96
N ASN A 210 3.99 1.50 0.91
CA ASN A 210 4.68 1.95 2.12
C ASN A 210 3.91 3.03 2.88
N TYR A 211 3.35 4.03 2.18
CA TYR A 211 2.48 5.02 2.81
C TYR A 211 1.22 4.37 3.37
N GLY A 212 0.61 3.46 2.62
CA GLY A 212 -0.50 2.64 3.11
C GLY A 212 -0.15 1.95 4.42
N TYR A 213 0.96 1.23 4.45
CA TYR A 213 1.43 0.52 5.64
C TYR A 213 1.64 1.45 6.84
N ASN A 214 2.28 2.60 6.65
CA ASN A 214 2.46 3.58 7.71
C ASN A 214 1.12 4.12 8.25
N GLU A 215 0.22 4.53 7.36
CA GLU A 215 -1.09 5.04 7.75
C GLU A 215 -1.94 3.97 8.43
N GLY A 216 -1.88 2.73 7.94
CA GLY A 216 -2.53 1.60 8.56
C GLY A 216 -2.05 1.37 9.98
N PHE A 217 -0.73 1.38 10.20
CA PHE A 217 -0.15 1.17 11.52
C PHE A 217 -0.64 2.21 12.53
N GLU A 218 -0.63 3.48 12.13
CA GLU A 218 -1.10 4.59 12.94
C GLU A 218 -2.60 4.48 13.26
N ALA A 219 -3.43 4.15 12.27
CA ALA A 219 -4.87 3.94 12.45
C ALA A 219 -5.19 2.74 13.37
N GLY A 220 -4.51 1.60 13.17
CA GLY A 220 -4.70 0.41 14.00
C GLY A 220 -4.29 0.66 15.45
N ARG A 221 -3.20 1.41 15.65
CA ARG A 221 -2.76 1.84 16.98
C ARG A 221 -3.80 2.75 17.65
N ALA A 222 -4.40 3.69 16.91
CA ALA A 222 -5.42 4.58 17.43
C ALA A 222 -6.70 3.81 17.82
N ASP A 223 -7.14 2.88 16.99
CA ASP A 223 -8.30 2.02 17.29
C ASP A 223 -8.08 1.16 18.52
N ARG A 224 -6.86 0.60 18.70
CA ARG A 224 -6.51 -0.08 19.94
C ARG A 224 -6.60 0.85 21.15
N GLN A 225 -6.06 2.08 21.06
CA GLN A 225 -6.07 3.05 22.15
C GLN A 225 -7.49 3.44 22.58
N ASP A 226 -8.40 3.55 21.61
CA ASP A 226 -9.82 3.81 21.87
C ASP A 226 -10.59 2.56 22.35
N GLY A 227 -9.95 1.39 22.45
CA GLY A 227 -10.60 0.12 22.79
C GLY A 227 -11.57 -0.36 21.70
N TRP A 228 -11.44 0.14 20.48
CA TRP A 228 -12.31 -0.17 19.36
C TRP A 228 -11.99 -1.56 18.79
N SER A 229 -13.01 -2.24 18.29
CA SER A 229 -12.83 -3.54 17.65
C SER A 229 -12.02 -3.43 16.36
N PHE A 230 -11.25 -4.46 16.04
CA PHE A 230 -10.49 -4.53 14.79
C PHE A 230 -11.42 -4.34 13.57
N SER A 231 -11.22 -3.25 12.81
CA SER A 231 -12.01 -2.95 11.61
C SER A 231 -11.21 -2.07 10.64
N VAL A 232 -10.45 -2.72 9.77
CA VAL A 232 -9.50 -2.09 8.85
C VAL A 232 -10.13 -1.15 7.80
N ASP A 233 -11.41 -1.33 7.53
CA ASP A 233 -12.20 -0.64 6.51
C ASP A 233 -12.88 0.64 7.00
N THR A 234 -12.91 0.84 8.32
CA THR A 234 -13.56 1.99 8.95
C THR A 234 -12.74 3.28 8.98
N PRO A 235 -11.39 3.26 9.13
CA PRO A 235 -10.60 4.47 9.13
C PRO A 235 -10.76 5.26 7.82
N TYR A 236 -10.90 6.58 7.93
CA TYR A 236 -11.07 7.45 6.76
C TYR A 236 -9.90 7.31 5.77
N ALA A 237 -8.67 7.16 6.25
CA ALA A 237 -7.49 6.97 5.40
C ALA A 237 -7.55 5.71 4.53
N TYR A 238 -8.20 4.62 4.98
CA TYR A 238 -8.40 3.43 4.16
C TYR A 238 -9.42 3.70 3.04
N GLN A 239 -10.49 4.43 3.36
CA GLN A 239 -11.55 4.77 2.42
C GLN A 239 -11.04 5.73 1.35
N ASP A 240 -10.34 6.78 1.77
CA ASP A 240 -9.74 7.78 0.90
C ASP A 240 -8.57 7.19 0.08
N ALA A 241 -7.57 6.61 0.75
CA ALA A 241 -6.39 5.99 0.16
C ALA A 241 -5.53 6.88 -0.76
N ASN A 242 -5.67 8.20 -0.70
CA ASN A 242 -5.01 9.14 -1.63
C ASN A 242 -3.71 9.76 -1.08
N TYR A 243 -3.33 9.50 0.17
CA TYR A 243 -2.11 10.06 0.73
C TYR A 243 -0.88 9.63 -0.07
N GLY A 244 -0.05 10.59 -0.48
CA GLY A 244 1.08 10.42 -1.39
C GLY A 244 0.75 10.33 -2.89
N TYR A 245 -0.52 10.37 -3.30
CA TYR A 245 -0.90 10.44 -4.71
C TYR A 245 -1.02 11.89 -5.19
N TYR A 246 -0.51 12.16 -6.39
CA TYR A 246 -0.45 13.50 -6.98
C TYR A 246 -1.26 13.68 -8.26
N GLY A 247 -1.98 12.63 -8.68
CA GLY A 247 -2.69 12.65 -9.96
C GLY A 247 -1.79 12.42 -11.17
N TYR A 248 -0.63 11.79 -10.99
CA TYR A 248 0.33 11.51 -12.07
C TYR A 248 0.79 10.05 -12.08
N TYR A 249 1.31 9.65 -13.24
CA TYR A 249 1.89 8.36 -13.57
C TYR A 249 0.88 7.22 -13.72
N LEU A 250 0.19 6.88 -12.64
CA LEU A 250 -0.72 5.73 -12.59
C LEU A 250 -2.13 6.19 -12.32
N GLY A 251 -3.11 5.37 -12.70
CA GLY A 251 -4.51 5.62 -12.34
C GLY A 251 -4.70 5.65 -10.82
N GLN A 252 -5.57 6.55 -10.36
CA GLN A 252 -5.89 6.71 -8.94
C GLN A 252 -6.34 5.39 -8.30
N ASP A 253 -7.18 4.61 -8.98
CA ASP A 253 -7.67 3.33 -8.43
C ASP A 253 -6.57 2.28 -8.28
N THR A 254 -5.59 2.29 -9.20
CA THR A 254 -4.40 1.43 -9.09
C THR A 254 -3.59 1.83 -7.86
N TYR A 255 -3.30 3.13 -7.70
CA TYR A 255 -2.59 3.63 -6.52
C TYR A 255 -3.33 3.26 -5.23
N ASN A 256 -4.62 3.58 -5.17
CA ASN A 256 -5.46 3.36 -3.99
C ASN A 256 -5.58 1.87 -3.64
N HIS A 257 -5.59 0.98 -4.62
CA HIS A 257 -5.56 -0.46 -4.38
C HIS A 257 -4.29 -0.88 -3.62
N TYR A 258 -3.11 -0.50 -4.12
CA TYR A 258 -1.85 -0.87 -3.49
C TYR A 258 -1.61 -0.14 -2.17
N PHE A 259 -2.09 1.10 -2.04
CA PHE A 259 -2.15 1.78 -0.75
C PHE A 259 -2.94 0.97 0.27
N ARG A 260 -4.15 0.49 -0.10
CA ARG A 260 -4.98 -0.33 0.80
C ARG A 260 -4.35 -1.68 1.12
N GLU A 261 -3.62 -2.30 0.19
CA GLU A 261 -2.82 -3.50 0.48
C GLU A 261 -1.77 -3.24 1.57
N GLY A 262 -1.06 -2.12 1.46
CA GLY A 262 -0.16 -1.65 2.51
C GLY A 262 -0.88 -1.43 3.83
N PHE A 263 -1.97 -0.67 3.78
CA PHE A 263 -2.77 -0.27 4.93
C PHE A 263 -3.28 -1.46 5.72
N ARG A 264 -3.80 -2.50 5.06
CA ARG A 264 -4.31 -3.69 5.75
C ARG A 264 -3.26 -4.33 6.66
N ARG A 265 -2.05 -4.48 6.15
CA ARG A 265 -0.92 -5.08 6.87
C ARG A 265 -0.41 -4.17 7.98
N GLY A 266 -0.33 -2.87 7.69
CA GLY A 266 0.02 -1.87 8.68
C GLY A 266 -0.95 -1.85 9.84
N TYR A 267 -2.26 -1.85 9.54
CA TYR A 267 -3.32 -1.84 10.54
C TYR A 267 -3.28 -3.07 11.44
N GLU A 268 -3.03 -4.26 10.90
CA GLU A 268 -2.83 -5.46 11.71
C GLU A 268 -1.66 -5.30 12.69
N ASP A 269 -0.51 -4.88 12.19
CA ASP A 269 0.70 -4.67 13.00
C ASP A 269 0.49 -3.58 14.07
N GLY A 270 -0.09 -2.44 13.68
CA GLY A 270 -0.39 -1.32 14.55
C GLY A 270 -1.42 -1.66 15.62
N TYR A 271 -2.49 -2.37 15.27
CA TYR A 271 -3.54 -2.79 16.19
C TYR A 271 -3.00 -3.77 17.24
N TYR A 272 -2.24 -4.78 16.82
CA TYR A 272 -1.71 -5.80 17.73
C TYR A 272 -0.36 -5.44 18.40
N SER A 273 0.23 -4.27 18.10
CA SER A 273 1.60 -3.88 18.52
C SER A 273 2.66 -4.90 18.07
N ARG A 274 2.63 -5.27 16.80
CA ARG A 274 3.55 -6.24 16.19
C ARG A 274 4.21 -5.63 14.95
N TYR A 275 5.23 -6.32 14.45
CA TYR A 275 6.01 -5.92 13.28
C TYR A 275 6.18 -7.13 12.36
N ARG A 276 5.05 -7.72 11.93
CA ARG A 276 5.02 -8.93 11.11
C ARG A 276 5.32 -8.63 9.65
N TYR A 277 4.83 -7.51 9.13
CA TYR A 277 4.91 -7.17 7.71
C TYR A 277 5.82 -5.98 7.43
N GLY A 278 6.26 -5.26 8.47
CA GLY A 278 7.15 -4.12 8.35
C GLY A 278 8.04 -3.93 9.55
N THR A 279 8.76 -2.82 9.54
CA THR A 279 9.67 -2.41 10.62
C THR A 279 9.50 -0.93 10.91
N ALA A 280 9.84 -0.52 12.14
CA ALA A 280 10.03 0.89 12.44
C ALA A 280 11.40 1.35 11.91
N SER A 281 11.45 2.53 11.32
CA SER A 281 12.67 3.19 10.84
C SER A 281 12.49 4.71 10.92
N ASN A 282 13.35 5.40 11.67
CA ASN A 282 13.36 6.86 11.81
C ASN A 282 11.98 7.49 12.13
N GLY A 283 11.20 6.85 13.01
CA GLY A 283 9.87 7.33 13.40
C GLY A 283 8.75 7.07 12.38
N SER A 284 9.03 6.35 11.29
CA SER A 284 8.07 5.90 10.29
C SER A 284 8.02 4.37 10.22
N HIS A 285 6.92 3.80 9.74
CA HIS A 285 6.74 2.36 9.55
C HIS A 285 6.84 2.03 8.07
N VAL A 286 7.76 1.13 7.71
CA VAL A 286 7.98 0.73 6.31
C VAL A 286 7.75 -0.76 6.14
N MET A 287 7.21 -1.14 4.99
CA MET A 287 6.95 -2.55 4.69
C MET A 287 8.26 -3.29 4.39
N LEU A 288 8.34 -4.55 4.82
CA LEU A 288 9.45 -5.44 4.46
C LEU A 288 9.50 -5.65 2.95
N ALA A 289 10.71 -5.57 2.38
CA ALA A 289 10.92 -5.66 0.93
C ALA A 289 10.36 -6.95 0.30
N ALA A 290 10.44 -8.09 1.01
CA ALA A 290 9.87 -9.35 0.54
C ALA A 290 8.33 -9.29 0.42
N VAL A 291 7.66 -8.67 1.40
CA VAL A 291 6.19 -8.51 1.38
C VAL A 291 5.80 -7.51 0.29
N LEU A 292 6.54 -6.43 0.14
CA LEU A 292 6.36 -5.46 -0.94
C LEU A 292 6.42 -6.12 -2.33
N GLY A 293 7.41 -7.00 -2.54
CA GLY A 293 7.55 -7.78 -3.77
C GLY A 293 6.32 -8.66 -4.05
N THR A 294 5.80 -9.35 -3.02
CA THR A 294 4.59 -10.19 -3.17
C THR A 294 3.32 -9.41 -3.46
N ILE A 295 3.16 -8.22 -2.86
CA ILE A 295 1.97 -7.38 -3.09
C ILE A 295 1.97 -6.85 -4.51
N LEU A 296 3.11 -6.31 -4.95
CA LEU A 296 3.18 -5.62 -6.22
C LEU A 296 3.24 -6.60 -7.40
N GLY A 297 3.86 -7.77 -7.20
CA GLY A 297 4.08 -8.74 -8.27
C GLY A 297 4.83 -8.13 -9.47
N LEU A 298 5.69 -7.13 -9.19
CA LEU A 298 6.44 -6.43 -10.23
C LEU A 298 7.40 -7.41 -10.90
N SER A 299 7.21 -7.59 -12.20
CA SER A 299 8.13 -8.34 -13.06
C SER A 299 8.80 -7.36 -14.01
N LEU A 300 10.11 -7.54 -14.22
CA LEU A 300 10.80 -6.84 -15.30
C LEU A 300 10.24 -7.34 -16.64
N LEU A 301 10.10 -6.44 -17.59
CA LEU A 301 9.82 -6.83 -18.98
C LEU A 301 11.13 -7.36 -19.57
N ASP A 302 11.08 -8.59 -20.10
CA ASP A 302 12.17 -9.13 -20.91
C ASP A 302 12.20 -8.33 -22.22
N ASN A 303 13.28 -7.57 -22.43
CA ASN A 303 13.56 -6.85 -23.67
C ASN A 303 14.33 -7.74 -24.64
#